data_AF-A0A1I3NJW7-F1
#
_entry.id   AF-A0A1I3NJW7-F1
#
_cell.length_a   1.000
_cell.length_b   1.000
_cell.length_c   1.000
_cell.angle_alpha   90.00
_cell.angle_beta   90.00
_cell.angle_gamma   90.00
#
_symmetry.space_group_name_H-M   'P 1'
#
loop_
_entity.id
_entity.type
_entity.pdbx_description
1 polymer ?
#
loop_
_entity_poly.entity_id
_entity_poly.type
_entity_poly.pdbx_seq_one_letter_code
_entity_poly.pdbx_strand_id
1 'polypeptide(L)' 'MSDNWTAVAMAFIALFLVGGIVSFYKQGLKVGAVLLAALAALATTAAVLWW' A
#
# COMPACT_ATOMS: atom_id res chain seq x y z
N MET A 1 -4.95 -1.26 -24.34
CA MET A 1 -5.03 -1.45 -22.89
C MET A 1 -6.48 -1.18 -22.52
N SER A 2 -7.28 -2.23 -22.28
CA SER A 2 -8.58 -2.08 -21.63
C SER A 2 -8.39 -1.36 -20.30
N ASP A 3 -9.36 -0.55 -19.87
CA ASP A 3 -9.29 0.27 -18.65
C ASP A 3 -8.49 -0.40 -17.49
N ASN A 4 -7.37 0.23 -17.09
CA ASN A 4 -6.45 -0.29 -16.08
C ASN A 4 -6.97 -0.07 -14.64
N TRP A 5 -8.20 -0.52 -14.37
CA TRP A 5 -8.86 -0.43 -13.07
C TRP A 5 -8.07 -1.12 -11.96
N THR A 6 -7.34 -2.21 -12.27
CA THR A 6 -6.50 -2.91 -11.31
C THR A 6 -5.33 -2.03 -10.83
N ALA A 7 -4.67 -1.31 -11.72
CA ALA A 7 -3.57 -0.41 -11.35
C ALA A 7 -4.07 0.74 -10.46
N VAL A 8 -5.24 1.30 -10.79
CA VAL A 8 -5.92 2.31 -9.98
C VAL A 8 -6.25 1.76 -8.58
N ALA A 9 -6.85 0.57 -8.49
CA ALA A 9 -7.17 -0.05 -7.21
C ALA A 9 -5.92 -0.29 -6.34
N MET A 10 -4.83 -0.76 -6.95
CA MET A 10 -3.56 -0.99 -6.24
C MET A 10 -2.94 0.31 -5.73
N ALA A 11 -3.08 1.42 -6.46
CA ALA A 11 -2.63 2.74 -5.99
C ALA A 11 -3.40 3.20 -4.75
N PHE A 12 -4.73 3.01 -4.70
CA PHE A 12 -5.53 3.32 -3.51
C PHE A 12 -5.20 2.41 -2.32
N ILE A 13 -4.93 1.12 -2.57
CA ILE A 13 -4.48 0.19 -1.53
C ILE A 13 -3.14 0.64 -0.96
N ALA A 14 -2.18 1.05 -1.81
CA ALA A 14 -0.90 1.56 -1.36
C ALA A 14 -1.07 2.79 -0.43
N LEU A 15 -1.90 3.76 -0.82
CA LEU A 15 -2.21 4.93 0.00
C LEU A 15 -2.87 4.57 1.34
N PHE A 16 -3.82 3.64 1.33
CA PHE A 16 -4.47 3.15 2.54
C PHE A 16 -3.46 2.50 3.50
N LEU A 17 -2.57 1.64 2.97
CA LEU A 17 -1.54 0.97 3.76
C LEU A 17 -0.58 1.97 4.39
N VAL A 18 -0.20 3.04 3.68
CA VAL A 18 0.62 4.13 4.25
C VAL A 18 -0.07 4.80 5.43
N GLY A 19 -1.38 5.07 5.34
CA GLY A 19 -2.16 5.53 6.49
C GLY A 19 -2.14 4.54 7.66
N GLY A 20 -2.22 3.24 7.35
CA GLY A 20 -2.07 2.15 8.31
C GLY A 20 -0.72 2.15 9.04
N ILE A 21 0.40 2.40 8.34
CA ILE A 21 1.74 2.50 8.94
C ILE A 21 1.75 3.57 10.03
N VAL A 22 1.26 4.78 9.71
CA VAL A 22 1.22 5.90 10.67
C VAL A 22 0.34 5.57 11.87
N SER A 23 -0.82 4.96 11.64
CA SER A 23 -1.73 4.54 12.70
C SER A 23 -1.07 3.51 13.63
N PHE A 24 -0.48 2.45 13.08
CA PHE A 24 0.14 1.37 13.86
C PHE A 24 1.38 1.86 14.61
N TYR A 25 2.18 2.72 13.99
CA TYR A 25 3.32 3.34 14.63
C TYR A 25 2.91 4.15 15.86
N LYS A 26 1.85 4.96 15.76
CA LYS A 26 1.29 5.73 16.88
C LYS A 26 0.70 4.84 18.00
N GLN A 27 0.24 3.64 17.65
CA GLN A 27 -0.26 2.66 18.62
C GLN A 27 0.84 1.79 19.27
N GLY A 28 2.11 1.99 18.89
CA GLY A 28 3.23 1.18 19.39
C GLY A 28 3.37 -0.21 18.74
N LEU A 29 2.54 -0.52 17.73
CA LEU A 29 2.53 -1.78 16.99
C LEU A 29 3.62 -1.80 15.90
N LYS A 30 4.89 -1.68 16.32
CA LYS A 30 6.04 -1.47 15.42
C LYS A 30 6.20 -2.57 14.38
N VAL A 31 6.02 -3.83 14.76
CA VAL A 31 6.12 -4.97 13.83
C VAL A 31 5.03 -4.91 12.76
N GLY A 32 3.80 -4.57 13.15
CA GLY A 32 2.70 -4.39 12.21
C GLY A 32 2.91 -3.19 11.29
N ALA A 33 3.49 -2.09 11.78
CA ALA A 33 3.84 -0.94 10.95
C ALA A 33 4.89 -1.31 9.88
N VAL A 34 5.90 -2.12 10.23
CA VAL A 34 6.90 -2.61 9.26
C VAL A 34 6.27 -3.53 8.22
N LEU A 35 5.36 -4.42 8.63
CA LEU A 35 4.62 -5.29 7.71
C LEU A 35 3.80 -4.45 6.73
N LEU A 36 3.06 -3.45 7.22
CA LEU A 36 2.27 -2.54 6.38
C LEU A 36 3.16 -1.75 5.41
N ALA A 37 4.37 -1.37 5.82
CA ALA A 37 5.34 -0.73 4.93
C ALA A 37 5.79 -1.65 3.79
N ALA A 38 6.06 -2.93 4.08
CA ALA A 38 6.38 -3.91 3.04
C ALA A 38 5.22 -4.13 2.07
N LEU A 39 3.99 -4.24 2.58
CA LEU A 39 2.79 -4.38 1.74
C LEU A 39 2.52 -3.13 0.89
N ALA A 40 2.73 -1.93 1.46
CA ALA A 40 2.59 -0.67 0.72
C ALA A 40 3.59 -0.60 -0.44
N ALA A 41 4.84 -1.01 -0.21
CA ALA A 41 5.85 -1.07 -1.26
C ALA A 41 5.45 -2.03 -2.39
N LEU A 42 5.01 -3.25 -2.05
CA LEU A 42 4.54 -4.23 -3.04
C LEU A 42 3.32 -3.73 -3.83
N ALA A 43 2.34 -3.14 -3.14
CA ALA A 43 1.15 -2.58 -3.79
C ALA A 43 1.51 -1.43 -4.74
N THR A 44 2.46 -0.58 -4.34
CA THR A 44 2.98 0.51 -5.19
C THR A 44 3.69 -0.05 -6.43
N THR A 45 4.55 -1.05 -6.26
CA THR A 45 5.22 -1.72 -7.39
C THR A 45 4.21 -2.34 -8.35
N ALA A 46 3.19 -3.03 -7.84
CA ALA A 46 2.13 -3.61 -8.67
C ALA A 46 1.33 -2.53 -9.42
N ALA A 47 0.98 -1.42 -8.74
CA ALA A 47 0.28 -0.30 -9.38
C ALA A 47 1.08 0.30 -10.54
N VAL A 48 2.40 0.42 -10.41
CA VAL A 48 3.28 0.96 -11.46
C VAL A 48 3.47 -0.03 -12.61
N LEU A 49 3.64 -1.33 -12.33
CA LEU A 49 3.87 -2.34 -13.37
C LEU A 49 2.63 -2.65 -14.22
N TRP A 50 1.44 -2.45 -13.68
CA TRP A 50 0.17 -2.71 -14.36
C TRP A 50 -0.50 -1.47 -14.96
N TRP A 51 0.17 -0.31 -14.88
CA TRP A 51 -0.26 0.92 -15.51
C TRP A 51 0.07 0.93 -17.00
#